data_AF-A0A0S8J4L0-F1
#
_entry.id   AF-A0A0S8J4L0-F1
#
_cell.length_a   1.000
_cell.length_b   1.000
_cell.length_c   1.000
_cell.angle_alpha   90.00
_cell.angle_beta   90.00
_cell.angle_gamma   90.00
#
_symmetry.space_group_name_H-M   'P 1'
#
loop_
_entity.id
_entity.type
_entity.pdbx_description
1 polymer ?
#
loop_
_entity_poly.entity_id
_entity_poly.type
_entity_poly.pdbx_seq_one_letter_code
_entity_poly.pdbx_strand_id
1 'polypeptide(L)'
;MVEALKGSANLSITGRPNDKKRSVKYQVGDKPWLEIHRIKIANCNHAWKYSDPSPCDEPLQIHRRFKVPKSENYLISFYDLLAKIQTECFMHRYVMSKSIQVSNDEMKLLEWLHEAVRNEFEHFIPKLYSVFILDLIKSSLFALQLSYRLIFESGNIIIDIPKHLSETFRRVEKSLNIKEKGYINLCEKHDKSNNIMRW
;
A
#
# COMPACT_ATOMS: atom_id res chain seq x y z
N MET A 1 10.06 -2.85 9.15
CA MET A 1 9.63 -1.90 8.09
C MET A 1 8.70 -0.80 8.64
N VAL A 2 7.59 -1.14 9.31
CA VAL A 2 6.63 -0.15 9.86
C VAL A 2 7.30 0.86 10.81
N GLU A 3 8.28 0.42 11.61
CA GLU A 3 9.07 1.33 12.45
C GLU A 3 10.01 2.25 11.67
N ALA A 4 10.48 1.82 10.49
CA ALA A 4 11.35 2.64 9.63
C ALA A 4 10.57 3.76 8.92
N LEU A 5 9.26 3.56 8.70
CA LEU A 5 8.33 4.56 8.15
C LEU A 5 7.93 5.66 9.16
N LYS A 6 8.57 5.67 10.34
CA LYS A 6 8.46 6.75 11.33
C LYS A 6 9.34 7.96 10.97
N GLY A 7 10.18 7.83 9.94
CA GLY A 7 11.02 8.90 9.40
C GLY A 7 12.42 8.90 9.97
N SER A 8 13.39 9.12 9.09
CA SER A 8 14.80 9.41 9.43
C SER A 8 15.19 10.86 9.12
N ALA A 9 14.31 11.59 8.42
CA ALA A 9 14.41 13.02 8.19
C ALA A 9 13.95 13.79 9.44
N ASN A 10 14.33 15.07 9.56
CA ASN A 10 13.80 16.00 10.56
C ASN A 10 12.29 16.23 10.30
N LEU A 11 11.46 15.24 10.62
CA LEU A 11 10.01 15.29 10.44
C LEU A 11 9.40 16.12 11.57
N SER A 12 8.95 17.33 11.25
CA SER A 12 8.03 18.06 12.12
C SER A 12 6.61 17.67 11.74
N ILE A 13 6.12 16.56 12.29
CA ILE A 13 4.73 16.18 12.06
C ILE A 13 3.83 17.14 12.83
N THR A 14 3.33 18.15 12.13
CA THR A 14 2.35 19.09 12.67
C THR A 14 0.98 18.41 12.80
N GLY A 15 0.35 18.52 13.97
CA GLY A 15 -1.01 18.00 14.22
C GLY A 15 -1.08 16.70 15.02
N ARG A 16 -2.25 16.43 15.60
CA ARG A 16 -2.51 15.22 16.40
C ARG A 16 -2.67 14.00 15.47
N PRO A 17 -2.35 12.77 15.93
CA PRO A 17 -2.46 11.55 15.13
C PRO A 17 -3.80 11.34 14.43
N ASN A 18 -4.90 11.81 15.04
CA ASN A 18 -6.27 11.56 14.61
C ASN A 18 -6.93 12.75 13.88
N ASP A 19 -6.19 13.81 13.54
CA ASP A 19 -6.77 14.96 12.85
C ASP A 19 -6.94 14.66 11.34
N LYS A 20 -8.16 14.85 10.81
CA LYS A 20 -8.46 14.68 9.39
C LYS A 20 -7.78 15.74 8.51
N LYS A 21 -7.40 16.89 9.09
CA LYS A 21 -6.69 17.99 8.41
C LYS A 21 -5.18 17.93 8.57
N ARG A 22 -4.64 16.79 9.02
CA ARG A 22 -3.21 16.62 9.27
C ARG A 22 -2.41 16.86 7.99
N SER A 23 -1.63 17.94 7.97
CA SER A 23 -0.53 18.11 7.04
C SER A 23 0.77 17.70 7.69
N VAL A 24 1.66 17.12 6.89
CA VAL A 24 3.00 16.75 7.35
C VAL A 24 3.97 17.71 6.71
N LYS A 25 4.68 18.47 7.55
CA LYS A 25 5.78 19.34 7.12
C LYS A 25 7.10 18.64 7.37
N TYR A 26 7.98 18.64 6.38
CA TYR A 26 9.26 17.97 6.51
C TYR A 26 10.36 18.68 5.73
N GLN A 27 11.59 18.44 6.16
CA GLN A 27 12.79 18.90 5.51
C GLN A 27 13.75 17.72 5.32
N VAL A 28 14.35 17.60 4.13
CA VAL A 28 15.32 16.54 3.79
C VAL A 28 16.67 17.18 3.49
N GLY A 29 17.63 17.04 4.41
CA GLY A 29 18.91 17.74 4.32
C GLY A 29 18.71 19.25 4.32
N ASP A 30 19.39 19.95 3.40
CA ASP A 30 19.33 21.41 3.25
C ASP A 30 18.24 21.89 2.26
N LYS A 31 17.32 21.00 1.84
CA LYS A 31 16.21 21.36 0.95
C LYS A 31 15.21 22.29 1.66
N PRO A 32 14.39 23.06 0.92
CA PRO A 32 13.31 23.83 1.52
C PRO A 32 12.31 22.93 2.27
N TRP A 33 11.58 23.52 3.20
CA TRP A 33 10.47 22.85 3.86
C TRP A 33 9.38 22.51 2.85
N LEU A 34 8.88 21.28 2.94
CA LEU A 34 7.82 20.74 2.10
C LEU A 34 6.64 20.35 2.96
N GLU A 35 5.44 20.55 2.43
CA GLU A 35 4.18 20.14 3.03
C GLU A 35 3.47 19.12 2.14
N ILE A 36 2.88 18.10 2.77
CA ILE A 36 2.01 17.12 2.11
C ILE A 36 0.70 16.99 2.87
N HIS A 37 -0.38 16.74 2.10
CA HIS A 37 -1.74 16.65 2.62
C HIS A 37 -2.35 15.29 2.32
N ARG A 38 -3.28 14.84 3.16
CA ARG A 38 -4.08 13.65 2.90
C ARG A 38 -5.10 13.92 1.79
N ILE A 39 -5.02 13.15 0.70
CA ILE A 39 -5.95 13.20 -0.44
C ILE A 39 -6.70 11.87 -0.55
N LYS A 40 -8.03 11.94 -0.66
CA LYS A 40 -8.88 10.78 -0.92
C LYS A 40 -8.69 10.30 -2.36
N ILE A 41 -8.60 8.98 -2.57
CA ILE A 41 -8.51 8.41 -3.92
C ILE A 41 -9.90 8.31 -4.53
N ALA A 42 -10.03 8.71 -5.79
CA ALA A 42 -11.30 8.64 -6.51
C ALA A 42 -11.79 7.18 -6.61
N ASN A 43 -13.07 6.98 -6.34
CA ASN A 43 -13.76 5.68 -6.32
C ASN A 43 -13.20 4.67 -5.30
N CYS A 44 -12.53 5.16 -4.24
CA CYS A 44 -12.24 4.39 -3.03
C CYS A 44 -13.08 4.92 -1.85
N ASN A 45 -13.45 4.02 -0.94
CA ASN A 45 -14.20 4.35 0.27
C ASN A 45 -13.27 4.82 1.39
N HIS A 46 -12.18 4.10 1.61
CA HIS A 46 -11.27 4.27 2.74
C HIS A 46 -9.85 4.66 2.30
N ALA A 47 -9.43 4.22 1.11
CA ALA A 47 -8.09 4.43 0.60
C ALA A 47 -7.80 5.91 0.30
N TRP A 48 -6.58 6.31 0.62
CA TRP A 48 -6.10 7.68 0.50
C TRP A 48 -4.57 7.66 0.27
N LYS A 49 -4.03 8.77 -0.21
CA LYS A 49 -2.58 8.98 -0.39
C LYS A 49 -2.18 10.40 0.02
N TYR A 50 -0.88 10.63 0.17
CA TYR A 50 -0.38 11.99 0.33
C TYR A 50 -0.40 12.74 -1.01
N SER A 51 -0.57 14.05 -0.95
CA SER A 51 -0.41 14.95 -2.09
C SER A 51 1.04 14.99 -2.56
N ASP A 52 1.25 15.53 -3.75
CA ASP A 52 2.59 15.93 -4.16
C ASP A 52 3.14 16.96 -3.15
N PRO A 53 4.45 16.92 -2.85
CA PRO A 53 5.06 17.87 -1.93
C PRO A 53 5.03 19.30 -2.48
N SER A 54 4.54 20.24 -1.68
CA SER A 54 4.55 21.67 -2.00
C SER A 54 5.51 22.43 -1.07
N PRO A 55 6.28 23.42 -1.57
CA PRO A 55 7.08 24.29 -0.71
C PRO A 55 6.23 24.99 0.34
N CYS A 56 6.72 25.06 1.58
CA CYS A 56 6.06 25.78 2.67
C CYS A 56 7.07 26.49 3.58
N ASP A 57 6.56 27.35 4.46
CA ASP A 57 7.39 28.02 5.47
C ASP A 57 7.79 27.07 6.61
N GLU A 58 8.95 27.37 7.19
CA GLU A 58 9.47 26.66 8.37
C GLU A 58 8.47 26.71 9.53
N PRO A 59 8.13 25.55 10.14
CA PRO A 59 7.18 25.53 11.24
C PRO A 59 7.74 26.24 12.48
N LEU A 60 6.97 27.18 13.04
CA LEU A 60 7.33 27.99 14.22
C LEU A 60 7.64 27.20 15.52
N GLN A 61 7.45 25.86 15.54
CA GLN A 61 7.59 25.01 16.74
C GLN A 61 8.47 23.77 16.53
N ILE A 62 9.67 23.90 15.95
CA ILE A 62 10.60 22.76 15.78
C ILE A 62 11.05 22.15 17.12
N HIS A 63 11.05 22.93 18.21
CA HIS A 63 11.65 22.52 19.48
C HIS A 63 10.74 21.82 20.50
N ARG A 64 9.44 21.66 20.22
CA ARG A 64 8.61 20.77 21.06
C ARG A 64 8.79 19.34 20.59
N ARG A 65 9.80 18.65 21.14
CA ARG A 65 9.83 17.19 21.13
C ARG A 65 8.53 16.71 21.76
N PHE A 66 7.54 16.37 20.93
CA PHE A 66 6.38 15.64 21.41
C PHE A 66 6.93 14.37 22.05
N LYS A 67 6.74 14.21 23.38
CA LYS A 67 7.04 12.96 24.06
C LYS A 67 6.31 11.88 23.29
N VAL A 68 7.06 11.04 22.58
CA VAL A 68 6.51 9.93 21.82
C VAL A 68 5.72 9.08 22.84
N PRO A 69 4.38 8.97 22.72
CA PRO A 69 3.58 8.25 23.69
C PRO A 69 4.05 6.79 23.76
N LYS A 70 4.05 6.19 24.97
CA LYS A 70 4.51 4.82 25.25
C LYS A 70 3.85 3.76 24.35
N SER A 71 4.52 2.62 24.24
CA SER A 71 4.53 1.76 23.06
C SER A 71 3.32 0.89 22.74
N GLU A 72 2.26 0.99 23.51
CA GLU A 72 1.13 0.07 23.42
C GLU A 72 0.06 0.52 22.40
N ASN A 73 0.17 1.74 21.85
CA ASN A 73 -0.79 2.31 20.87
C ASN A 73 -0.28 2.31 19.41
N TYR A 74 0.68 1.45 19.04
CA TYR A 74 1.44 1.57 17.78
C TYR A 74 0.91 0.78 16.57
N LEU A 75 -0.40 0.54 16.51
CA LEU A 75 -0.99 0.00 15.29
C LEU A 75 -1.15 1.13 14.26
N ILE A 76 -0.38 1.07 13.17
CA ILE A 76 -0.60 1.91 12.00
C ILE A 76 -1.67 1.21 11.15
N SER A 77 -2.70 1.94 10.73
CA SER A 77 -3.73 1.35 9.88
C SER A 77 -3.16 0.93 8.52
N PHE A 78 -3.81 -0.04 7.86
CA PHE A 78 -3.40 -0.50 6.54
C PHE A 78 -3.27 0.65 5.53
N TYR A 79 -4.25 1.56 5.49
CA TYR A 79 -4.24 2.70 4.58
C TYR A 79 -3.18 3.75 4.92
N ASP A 80 -2.91 3.98 6.21
CA ASP A 80 -1.83 4.88 6.61
C ASP A 80 -0.47 4.29 6.19
N LEU A 81 -0.28 2.98 6.32
CA LEU A 81 0.91 2.29 5.87
C LEU A 81 1.07 2.41 4.36
N LEU A 82 -0.01 2.16 3.61
CA LEU A 82 -0.04 2.22 2.16
C LEU A 82 0.25 3.63 1.64
N ALA A 83 -0.27 4.68 2.28
CA ALA A 83 0.05 6.07 1.94
C ALA A 83 1.53 6.39 2.22
N LYS A 84 2.09 5.89 3.34
CA LYS A 84 3.48 6.14 3.72
C LYS A 84 4.48 5.51 2.76
N ILE A 85 4.26 4.27 2.32
CA ILE A 85 5.19 3.59 1.39
C ILE A 85 5.23 4.25 -0.01
N GLN A 86 4.24 5.08 -0.32
CA GLN A 86 4.17 5.84 -1.57
C GLN A 86 4.90 7.18 -1.50
N THR A 87 5.30 7.62 -0.30
CA THR A 87 5.83 8.98 -0.09
C THR A 87 7.30 8.95 0.27
N GLU A 88 8.09 9.75 -0.44
CA GLU A 88 9.55 9.78 -0.30
C GLU A 88 10.03 10.10 1.12
N CYS A 89 9.39 11.04 1.81
CA CYS A 89 9.81 11.45 3.15
C CYS A 89 9.77 10.31 4.19
N PHE A 90 8.97 9.26 3.95
CA PHE A 90 8.91 8.08 4.81
C PHE A 90 9.77 6.92 4.28
N MET A 91 9.99 6.84 2.97
CA MET A 91 10.66 5.71 2.31
C MET A 91 12.14 5.96 1.98
N HIS A 92 12.61 7.20 1.94
CA HIS A 92 13.99 7.53 1.57
C HIS A 92 14.92 7.56 2.80
N ARG A 93 15.02 6.45 3.52
CA ARG A 93 15.92 6.32 4.68
C ARG A 93 17.37 6.12 4.28
N TYR A 94 17.60 5.45 3.16
CA TYR A 94 18.92 5.11 2.64
C TYR A 94 19.11 5.74 1.26
N VAL A 95 20.36 5.97 0.85
CA VAL A 95 20.67 6.59 -0.45
C VAL A 95 20.05 5.83 -1.63
N MET A 96 19.95 4.51 -1.52
CA MET A 96 19.40 3.63 -2.57
C MET A 96 17.92 3.28 -2.38
N SER A 97 17.29 3.81 -1.34
CA SER A 97 15.89 3.50 -1.06
C SER A 97 14.94 4.28 -1.97
N LYS A 98 13.82 3.67 -2.33
CA LYS A 98 12.83 4.21 -3.26
C LYS A 98 11.44 4.10 -2.67
N SER A 99 10.62 5.13 -2.89
CA SER A 99 9.17 5.04 -2.70
C SER A 99 8.54 4.09 -3.73
N ILE A 100 7.44 3.45 -3.36
CA ILE A 100 6.71 2.58 -4.27
C ILE A 100 5.47 3.29 -4.72
N GLN A 101 5.31 3.44 -6.03
CA GLN A 101 4.12 4.06 -6.59
C GLN A 101 3.02 3.01 -6.78
N VAL A 102 1.80 3.39 -6.39
CA VAL A 102 0.58 2.60 -6.57
C VAL A 102 -0.45 3.47 -7.27
N SER A 103 -0.94 3.03 -8.42
CA SER A 103 -1.93 3.76 -9.21
C SER A 103 -3.30 3.77 -8.51
N ASN A 104 -4.19 4.67 -8.92
CA ASN A 104 -5.54 4.73 -8.33
C ASN A 104 -6.33 3.43 -8.55
N ASP A 105 -6.15 2.73 -9.67
CA ASP A 105 -6.84 1.47 -9.92
C ASP A 105 -6.25 0.31 -9.10
N GLU A 106 -4.94 0.29 -8.94
CA GLU A 106 -4.26 -0.64 -8.02
C GLU A 106 -4.69 -0.41 -6.56
N MET A 107 -4.88 0.84 -6.15
CA MET A 107 -5.41 1.18 -4.83
C MET A 107 -6.83 0.65 -4.61
N LYS A 108 -7.68 0.65 -5.65
CA LYS A 108 -9.02 0.04 -5.59
C LYS A 108 -8.94 -1.47 -5.40
N LEU A 109 -8.04 -2.14 -6.14
CA LEU A 109 -7.82 -3.59 -5.99
C LEU A 109 -7.38 -3.96 -4.57
N LEU A 110 -6.46 -3.17 -3.99
CA LEU A 110 -6.01 -3.38 -2.62
C LEU A 110 -7.10 -3.10 -1.59
N GLU A 111 -7.89 -2.04 -1.76
CA GLU A 111 -9.04 -1.76 -0.90
C GLU A 111 -10.06 -2.89 -0.95
N TRP A 112 -10.42 -3.35 -2.15
CA TRP A 112 -11.35 -4.47 -2.31
C TRP A 112 -10.81 -5.74 -1.64
N LEU A 113 -9.53 -6.07 -1.85
CA LEU A 113 -8.91 -7.24 -1.22
C LEU A 113 -8.90 -7.13 0.32
N HIS A 114 -8.65 -5.93 0.85
CA HIS A 114 -8.63 -5.71 2.28
C HIS A 114 -10.03 -5.79 2.91
N GLU A 115 -10.98 -5.04 2.35
CA GLU A 115 -12.30 -4.85 2.94
C GLU A 115 -13.28 -5.98 2.60
N ALA A 116 -13.31 -6.44 1.36
CA ALA A 116 -14.29 -7.45 0.93
C ALA A 116 -13.81 -8.87 1.21
N VAL A 117 -12.50 -9.14 1.08
CA VAL A 117 -11.94 -10.48 1.21
C VAL A 117 -11.37 -10.69 2.60
N ARG A 118 -10.31 -9.96 2.96
CA ARG A 118 -9.56 -10.22 4.19
C ARG A 118 -10.41 -10.00 5.44
N ASN A 119 -11.18 -8.91 5.52
CA ASN A 119 -11.98 -8.62 6.71
C ASN A 119 -13.07 -9.68 6.95
N GLU A 120 -13.66 -10.23 5.88
CA GLU A 120 -14.61 -11.35 5.99
C GLU A 120 -13.94 -12.64 6.48
N PHE A 121 -12.69 -12.92 6.07
CA PHE A 121 -11.94 -14.08 6.57
C PHE A 121 -11.41 -13.89 8.01
N GLU A 122 -11.07 -12.66 8.41
CA GLU A 122 -10.65 -12.38 9.79
C GLU A 122 -11.83 -12.48 10.77
N HIS A 123 -13.00 -12.01 10.36
CA HIS A 123 -14.23 -12.06 11.15
C HIS A 123 -15.18 -13.12 10.59
N PHE A 124 -14.67 -14.33 10.33
CA PHE A 124 -15.43 -15.38 9.65
C PHE A 124 -16.75 -15.67 10.38
N ILE A 125 -17.83 -15.17 9.79
CA ILE A 125 -19.21 -15.52 10.13
C ILE A 125 -19.72 -16.29 8.90
N PRO A 126 -20.20 -17.53 9.05
CA PRO A 126 -20.63 -18.34 7.91
C PRO A 126 -21.83 -17.69 7.20
N LYS A 127 -21.52 -16.89 6.17
CA LYS A 127 -22.46 -16.27 5.23
C LYS A 127 -22.19 -16.85 3.85
N LEU A 128 -23.20 -16.84 2.97
CA LEU A 128 -23.00 -17.14 1.56
C LEU A 128 -22.06 -16.07 0.98
N TYR A 129 -20.83 -16.47 0.65
CA TYR A 129 -19.83 -15.57 0.11
C TYR A 129 -19.63 -15.87 -1.37
N SER A 130 -19.88 -14.88 -2.20
CA SER A 130 -19.65 -14.94 -3.64
C SER A 130 -18.70 -13.83 -4.05
N VAL A 131 -17.51 -14.20 -4.52
CA VAL A 131 -16.59 -13.28 -5.18
C VAL A 131 -16.21 -13.79 -6.54
N PHE A 132 -15.99 -12.84 -7.45
CA PHE A 132 -15.41 -13.16 -8.75
C PHE A 132 -13.98 -13.65 -8.56
N ILE A 133 -13.74 -14.90 -8.95
CA ILE A 133 -12.43 -15.54 -8.78
C ILE A 133 -11.31 -14.82 -9.54
N LEU A 134 -11.64 -14.20 -10.68
CA LEU A 134 -10.69 -13.39 -11.45
C LEU A 134 -10.22 -12.17 -10.65
N ASP A 135 -11.12 -11.47 -9.97
CA ASP A 135 -10.78 -10.31 -9.15
C ASP A 135 -9.93 -10.70 -7.94
N LEU A 136 -10.24 -11.87 -7.34
CA LEU A 136 -9.44 -12.43 -6.25
C LEU A 136 -8.02 -12.76 -6.71
N ILE A 137 -7.86 -13.43 -7.85
CA ILE A 137 -6.55 -13.78 -8.41
C ILE A 137 -5.76 -12.51 -8.74
N LYS A 138 -6.37 -11.55 -9.46
CA LYS A 138 -5.72 -10.30 -9.85
C LYS A 138 -5.27 -9.48 -8.65
N SER A 139 -6.15 -9.28 -7.66
CA SER A 139 -5.84 -8.49 -6.47
C SER A 139 -4.76 -9.17 -5.62
N SER A 140 -4.81 -10.50 -5.50
CA SER A 140 -3.80 -11.28 -4.77
C SER A 140 -2.44 -11.23 -5.46
N LEU A 141 -2.42 -11.36 -6.78
CA LEU A 141 -1.21 -11.24 -7.59
C LEU A 141 -0.58 -9.87 -7.41
N PHE A 142 -1.38 -8.81 -7.48
CA PHE A 142 -0.91 -7.45 -7.28
C PHE A 142 -0.36 -7.23 -5.86
N ALA A 143 -1.06 -7.71 -4.83
CA ALA A 143 -0.59 -7.62 -3.44
C ALA A 143 0.74 -8.36 -3.24
N LEU A 144 0.93 -9.52 -3.88
CA LEU A 144 2.17 -10.27 -3.87
C LEU A 144 3.31 -9.49 -4.55
N GLN A 145 3.05 -8.92 -5.72
CA GLN A 145 4.02 -8.09 -6.46
C GLN A 145 4.40 -6.83 -5.67
N LEU A 146 3.43 -6.14 -5.06
CA LEU A 146 3.69 -5.00 -4.20
C LEU A 146 4.57 -5.39 -3.00
N SER A 147 4.27 -6.52 -2.37
CA SER A 147 5.07 -7.05 -1.26
C SER A 147 6.49 -7.41 -1.70
N TYR A 148 6.66 -7.98 -2.90
CA TYR A 148 7.97 -8.25 -3.47
C TYR A 148 8.77 -6.96 -3.68
N ARG A 149 8.18 -5.94 -4.32
CA ARG A 149 8.82 -4.64 -4.52
C ARG A 149 9.23 -3.99 -3.20
N LEU A 150 8.35 -4.06 -2.18
CA LEU A 150 8.64 -3.59 -0.83
C LEU A 150 9.84 -4.27 -0.21
N ILE A 151 9.93 -5.59 -0.31
CA ILE A 151 10.94 -6.38 0.37
C ILE A 151 12.29 -6.32 -0.36
N PHE A 152 12.27 -6.50 -1.68
CA PHE A 152 13.47 -6.78 -2.47
C PHE A 152 13.97 -5.58 -3.30
N GLU A 153 13.10 -4.65 -3.68
CA GLU A 153 13.45 -3.57 -4.63
C GLU A 153 13.48 -2.18 -4.01
N SER A 154 12.77 -1.98 -2.90
CA SER A 154 12.62 -0.67 -2.26
C SER A 154 13.90 -0.13 -1.62
N GLY A 155 14.93 -0.98 -1.45
CA GLY A 155 16.18 -0.61 -0.76
C GLY A 155 16.02 -0.27 0.73
N ASN A 156 14.85 -0.53 1.32
CA ASN A 156 14.55 -0.22 2.72
C ASN A 156 14.85 -1.37 3.70
N ILE A 157 15.22 -2.55 3.20
CA ILE A 157 15.61 -3.71 3.98
C ILE A 157 17.07 -4.04 3.67
N ILE A 158 17.95 -3.95 4.69
CA ILE A 158 19.40 -4.17 4.58
C ILE A 158 19.80 -5.59 5.02
N ILE A 159 18.86 -6.33 5.61
CA ILE A 159 19.13 -7.69 6.11
C ILE A 159 19.29 -8.63 4.93
N ASP A 160 20.19 -9.61 5.04
CA ASP A 160 20.30 -10.70 4.07
C ASP A 160 18.97 -11.47 4.01
N ILE A 161 18.21 -11.26 2.94
CA ILE A 161 16.92 -11.89 2.77
C ILE A 161 17.16 -13.30 2.24
N PRO A 162 16.67 -14.36 2.91
CA PRO A 162 16.90 -15.72 2.46
C PRO A 162 16.44 -15.93 1.01
N LYS A 163 17.31 -16.50 0.18
CA LYS A 163 17.03 -16.74 -1.25
C LYS A 163 15.72 -17.50 -1.49
N HIS A 164 15.41 -18.45 -0.61
CA HIS A 164 14.19 -19.26 -0.68
C HIS A 164 12.89 -18.43 -0.61
N LEU A 165 12.93 -17.24 0.02
CA LEU A 165 11.77 -16.36 0.07
C LEU A 165 11.47 -15.81 -1.33
N SER A 166 12.48 -15.34 -2.05
CA SER A 166 12.32 -14.85 -3.43
C SER A 166 11.80 -15.94 -4.37
N GLU A 167 12.27 -17.18 -4.19
CA GLU A 167 11.81 -18.35 -4.95
C GLU A 167 10.35 -18.69 -4.62
N THR A 168 9.95 -18.56 -3.35
CA THR A 168 8.57 -18.77 -2.92
C THR A 168 7.63 -17.77 -3.57
N PHE A 169 8.00 -16.48 -3.59
CA PHE A 169 7.23 -15.44 -4.29
C PHE A 169 7.03 -15.78 -5.77
N ARG A 170 8.12 -16.12 -6.48
CA ARG A 170 8.06 -16.49 -7.91
C ARG A 170 7.18 -17.72 -8.16
N ARG A 171 7.24 -18.73 -7.27
CA ARG A 171 6.41 -19.93 -7.37
C ARG A 171 4.92 -19.61 -7.22
N VAL A 172 4.55 -18.80 -6.23
CA VAL A 172 3.17 -18.40 -6.00
C VAL A 172 2.66 -17.54 -7.14
N GLU A 173 3.47 -16.57 -7.59
CA GLU A 173 3.18 -15.72 -8.75
C GLU A 173 2.92 -16.56 -10.01
N LYS A 174 3.80 -17.52 -10.32
CA LYS A 174 3.63 -18.43 -11.47
C LYS A 174 2.33 -19.23 -11.35
N SER A 175 2.00 -19.74 -10.16
CA SER A 175 0.77 -20.49 -9.94
C SER A 175 -0.48 -19.63 -10.16
N LEU A 176 -0.50 -18.39 -9.66
CA LEU A 176 -1.61 -17.46 -9.85
C LEU A 176 -1.80 -17.08 -11.33
N ASN A 177 -0.70 -16.78 -12.03
CA ASN A 177 -0.73 -16.47 -13.47
C ASN A 177 -1.29 -17.63 -14.31
N ILE A 178 -0.94 -18.88 -13.97
CA ILE A 178 -1.49 -20.06 -14.67
C ILE A 178 -3.00 -20.16 -14.44
N LYS A 179 -3.45 -19.94 -13.19
CA LYS A 179 -4.88 -19.96 -12.86
C LYS A 179 -5.64 -18.86 -13.59
N GLU A 180 -5.11 -17.63 -13.61
CA GLU A 180 -5.73 -16.51 -14.31
C GLU A 180 -5.96 -16.83 -15.79
N LYS A 181 -4.92 -17.29 -16.50
CA LYS A 181 -5.03 -17.70 -17.91
C LYS A 181 -6.02 -18.84 -18.12
N GLY A 182 -6.03 -19.82 -17.21
CA GLY A 182 -6.99 -20.92 -17.23
C GLY A 182 -8.44 -20.44 -17.15
N TYR A 183 -8.74 -19.51 -16.24
CA TYR A 183 -10.08 -18.93 -16.11
C TYR A 183 -10.48 -18.08 -17.30
N ILE A 184 -9.59 -17.23 -17.82
CA ILE A 184 -9.87 -16.42 -19.03
C ILE A 184 -10.25 -17.33 -20.20
N ASN A 185 -9.46 -18.38 -20.45
CA ASN A 185 -9.74 -19.33 -21.54
C ASN A 185 -11.07 -20.09 -21.35
N LEU A 186 -11.47 -20.37 -20.11
CA LEU A 186 -12.75 -21.00 -19.80
C LEU A 186 -13.91 -20.05 -20.11
N CYS A 187 -13.82 -18.78 -19.69
CA CYS A 187 -14.82 -17.76 -19.98
C CYS A 187 -14.99 -17.55 -21.49
N GLU A 188 -13.90 -17.42 -22.25
CA GLU A 188 -13.95 -17.25 -23.70
C GLU A 188 -14.59 -18.45 -24.43
N LYS A 189 -14.39 -19.67 -23.92
CA LYS A 189 -15.04 -20.87 -24.46
C LYS A 189 -16.55 -20.85 -24.21
N HIS A 190 -16.97 -20.45 -23.00
CA HIS A 190 -18.38 -20.36 -22.64
C HIS A 190 -19.14 -19.30 -23.47
N ASP A 191 -18.52 -18.15 -23.74
CA ASP A 191 -19.13 -17.10 -24.58
C ASP A 191 -19.29 -17.57 -26.02
N LYS A 192 -18.30 -18.30 -26.55
CA LYS A 192 -18.40 -18.90 -27.89
C LYS A 192 -19.49 -19.97 -27.97
N SER A 193 -19.66 -20.81 -26.95
CA SER A 193 -20.73 -21.82 -26.93
C SER A 193 -22.13 -21.20 -26.82
N ASN A 194 -22.27 -20.09 -26.07
CA ASN A 194 -23.56 -19.41 -25.91
C ASN A 194 -23.98 -18.63 -27.16
N ASN A 195 -23.03 -18.16 -27.97
CA ASN A 195 -23.34 -17.53 -29.26
C ASN A 195 -23.78 -18.52 -30.35
N ILE A 196 -23.52 -19.82 -30.20
CA ILE A 196 -23.94 -20.85 -31.17
C ILE A 196 -25.42 -21.25 -30.97
N MET A 197 -26.02 -21.00 -29.79
CA MET A 197 -27.44 -21.28 -29.52
C MET A 197 -28.40 -20.09 -29.78
N ARG A 198 -27.93 -19.02 -30.44
CA ARG A 198 -28.76 -17.83 -30.76
C ARG A 198 -29.28 -17.79 -32.21
N TRP A 199 -29.46 -18.94 -32.85
CA TRP A 199 -30.05 -19.06 -34.19
C TRP A 199 -31.35 -19.86 -34.13
#